data_AF-A0A8S3RGN4-F1
#
_entry.id   AF-A0A8S3RGN4-F1
#
_cell.length_a   1.000
_cell.length_b   1.000
_cell.length_c   1.000
_cell.angle_alpha   90.00
_cell.angle_beta   90.00
_cell.angle_gamma   90.00
#
_symmetry.space_group_name_H-M   'P 1'
#
loop_
_entity.id
_entity.type
_entity.pdbx_description
1 polymer ?
#
loop_
_entity_poly.entity_id
_entity_poly.type
_entity_poly.pdbx_seq_one_letter_code
_entity_poly.pdbx_strand_id
1 'polypeptide(L)'
;MKNRKKVSRNRSGGITLGYKLELANKIKFLPTDSQFVLWFKVSSELLDIDDDIVFGIVYIPPEYTNYSSQDAYSQLENEYIIFSNNYKYVSLLGDFNGRTADDDDFVIIHNDKHIDNLTDFIENKVYMLEELNIPKKRKSLDRVKNGYGKRLLDLCKGNNLFIVNGRIGDDRQYGKLTCRNSSIVDYCISSVELLKYFTNFHVLDFCTLYSDVHSPLQITLASTKQDVVNNQCLITGTDTCNRQENIKKWDNDKIVDFQNGIDVEEIYALIEDINKVEANMDKNEMNLIVNNMCDLFLNSARATFGVTKTSGLKKYKNKPVKLDKEWFDYDCKFARQNYRKLKRKFKNISSEENRQIMKSSEKQYKKTLDKAIIAHRKKMAKK
;
A
#
# COMPACT_ATOMS: atom_id res chain seq x y z
N MET A 1 5.93 18.73 -4.46
CA MET A 1 4.58 18.53 -5.05
C MET A 1 4.28 19.69 -5.99
N LYS A 2 4.24 19.48 -7.32
CA LYS A 2 4.02 20.53 -8.33
C LYS A 2 2.56 20.64 -8.84
N ASN A 3 1.65 19.80 -8.35
CA ASN A 3 0.26 19.74 -8.83
C ASN A 3 -0.74 20.04 -7.70
N ARG A 4 -0.61 21.20 -7.04
CA ARG A 4 -1.70 21.72 -6.19
C ARG A 4 -2.56 22.63 -7.05
N LYS A 5 -3.77 22.18 -7.42
CA LYS A 5 -4.84 23.11 -7.81
C LYS A 5 -5.43 23.73 -6.54
N LYS A 6 -5.99 24.94 -6.67
CA LYS A 6 -6.42 25.89 -5.60
C LYS A 6 -6.66 25.26 -4.22
N VAL A 7 -6.02 25.85 -3.20
CA VAL A 7 -6.26 25.62 -1.78
C VAL A 7 -7.75 25.73 -1.49
N SER A 8 -8.33 24.72 -0.82
CA SER A 8 -9.76 24.67 -0.52
C SER A 8 -10.22 25.91 0.26
N ARG A 9 -11.46 26.36 0.01
CA ARG A 9 -12.10 27.46 0.76
C ARG A 9 -12.43 27.08 2.22
N ASN A 10 -12.46 25.78 2.53
CA ASN A 10 -12.88 25.28 3.84
C ASN A 10 -11.71 25.25 4.83
N ARG A 11 -11.96 25.75 6.06
CA ARG A 11 -10.95 25.88 7.12
C ARG A 11 -10.64 24.56 7.85
N SER A 12 -11.49 23.53 7.72
CA SER A 12 -11.36 22.22 8.37
C SER A 12 -12.02 21.10 7.54
N GLY A 13 -11.54 19.87 7.71
CA GLY A 13 -11.96 18.69 6.91
C GLY A 13 -11.30 18.62 5.54
N GLY A 14 -11.62 17.57 4.79
CA GLY A 14 -11.22 17.43 3.39
C GLY A 14 -10.80 16.01 3.00
N ILE A 15 -11.17 15.64 1.78
CA ILE A 15 -10.85 14.34 1.19
C ILE A 15 -9.73 14.53 0.17
N THR A 16 -8.80 13.58 0.11
CA THR A 16 -7.72 13.63 -0.87
C THR A 16 -7.48 12.24 -1.45
N LEU A 17 -7.44 12.16 -2.78
CA LEU A 17 -6.98 10.99 -3.51
C LEU A 17 -5.51 11.16 -3.90
N GLY A 18 -4.67 10.21 -3.49
CA GLY A 18 -3.28 10.12 -3.94
C GLY A 18 -3.09 8.86 -4.77
N TYR A 19 -2.57 9.02 -5.99
CA TYR A 19 -2.24 7.89 -6.88
C TYR A 19 -0.84 8.05 -7.49
N LYS A 20 -0.26 6.94 -7.94
CA LYS A 20 1.04 6.94 -8.63
C LYS A 20 0.89 7.59 -10.00
N LEU A 21 1.90 8.35 -10.43
CA LEU A 21 1.87 9.08 -11.71
C LEU A 21 1.63 8.15 -12.92
N GLU A 22 2.14 6.92 -12.87
CA GLU A 22 1.92 5.91 -13.91
C GLU A 22 0.46 5.48 -14.08
N LEU A 23 -0.39 5.72 -13.06
CA LEU A 23 -1.82 5.41 -13.10
C LEU A 23 -2.67 6.61 -13.52
N ALA A 24 -2.07 7.77 -13.78
CA ALA A 24 -2.81 9.02 -13.99
C ALA A 24 -3.75 8.97 -15.19
N ASN A 25 -3.41 8.21 -16.24
CA ASN A 25 -4.26 8.01 -17.42
C ASN A 25 -5.37 6.97 -17.22
N LYS A 26 -5.30 6.16 -16.15
CA LYS A 26 -6.30 5.15 -15.79
C LYS A 26 -7.26 5.62 -14.71
N ILE A 27 -7.07 6.82 -14.17
CA ILE A 27 -7.89 7.38 -13.09
C ILE A 27 -8.58 8.64 -13.61
N LYS A 28 -9.91 8.69 -13.51
CA LYS A 28 -10.71 9.86 -13.87
C LYS A 28 -11.58 10.27 -12.70
N PHE A 29 -11.52 11.54 -12.30
CA PHE A 29 -12.42 12.09 -11.30
C PHE A 29 -13.82 12.24 -11.87
N LEU A 30 -14.83 11.90 -11.07
CA LEU A 30 -16.23 12.09 -11.40
C LEU A 30 -16.73 13.33 -10.63
N PRO A 31 -17.54 14.19 -11.28
CA PRO A 31 -18.07 15.38 -10.62
C PRO A 31 -19.01 14.98 -9.48
N THR A 32 -19.01 15.79 -8.43
CA THR A 32 -19.87 15.64 -7.26
C THR A 32 -20.03 17.02 -6.62
N ASP A 33 -21.25 17.30 -6.18
CA ASP A 33 -21.56 18.49 -5.38
C ASP A 33 -21.55 18.15 -3.88
N SER A 34 -21.47 16.87 -3.52
CA SER A 34 -21.33 16.42 -2.15
C SER A 34 -19.96 16.78 -1.57
N GLN A 35 -19.98 17.30 -0.35
CA GLN A 35 -18.78 17.52 0.45
C GLN A 35 -18.34 16.27 1.22
N PHE A 36 -19.17 15.22 1.24
CA PHE A 36 -18.97 14.01 2.05
C PHE A 36 -18.28 12.88 1.28
N VAL A 37 -18.22 12.97 -0.05
CA VAL A 37 -17.65 11.93 -0.89
C VAL A 37 -16.84 12.53 -2.04
N LEU A 38 -15.72 11.89 -2.36
CA LEU A 38 -14.96 12.15 -3.58
C LEU A 38 -15.05 10.94 -4.48
N TRP A 39 -15.58 11.13 -5.69
CA TRP A 39 -15.72 10.07 -6.67
C TRP A 39 -14.60 10.06 -7.70
N PHE A 40 -14.11 8.87 -8.00
CA PHE A 40 -13.22 8.63 -9.11
C PHE A 40 -13.47 7.25 -9.70
N LYS A 41 -13.24 7.11 -11.01
CA LYS A 41 -13.24 5.83 -11.68
C LYS A 41 -11.83 5.37 -12.00
N VAL A 42 -11.64 4.07 -11.92
CA VAL A 42 -10.45 3.33 -12.34
C VAL A 42 -10.82 2.56 -13.60
N SER A 43 -10.03 2.75 -14.65
CA SER A 43 -10.25 2.12 -15.94
C SER A 43 -10.21 0.60 -15.84
N SER A 44 -11.18 -0.06 -16.47
CA SER A 44 -11.29 -1.51 -16.59
C SER A 44 -10.02 -2.15 -17.14
N GLU A 45 -9.32 -1.47 -18.04
CA GLU A 45 -8.04 -1.89 -18.63
C GLU A 45 -6.93 -2.13 -17.59
N LEU A 46 -7.01 -1.52 -16.40
CA LEU A 46 -6.02 -1.73 -15.34
C LEU A 46 -6.10 -3.14 -14.74
N LEU A 47 -7.32 -3.68 -14.64
CA LEU A 47 -7.60 -5.00 -14.06
C LEU A 47 -8.03 -6.04 -15.10
N ASP A 48 -8.22 -5.61 -16.36
CA ASP A 48 -8.69 -6.43 -17.48
C ASP A 48 -10.10 -7.00 -17.23
N ILE A 49 -10.98 -6.15 -16.71
CA ILE A 49 -12.36 -6.48 -16.37
C ILE A 49 -13.34 -5.88 -17.39
N ASP A 50 -14.60 -6.29 -17.33
CA ASP A 50 -15.66 -5.94 -18.28
C ASP A 50 -16.20 -4.52 -18.12
N ASP A 51 -15.94 -3.85 -16.99
CA ASP A 51 -16.43 -2.49 -16.73
C ASP A 51 -15.48 -1.70 -15.82
N ASP A 52 -15.54 -0.37 -15.88
CA ASP A 52 -14.76 0.51 -15.01
C ASP A 52 -15.20 0.35 -13.54
N ILE A 53 -14.28 0.55 -12.60
CA ILE A 53 -14.62 0.56 -11.17
C ILE A 53 -14.79 1.99 -10.70
N VAL A 54 -15.91 2.29 -10.08
CA VAL A 54 -16.17 3.56 -9.40
C VAL A 54 -15.90 3.44 -7.92
N PHE A 55 -15.05 4.33 -7.39
CA PHE A 55 -14.77 4.44 -5.97
C PHE A 55 -15.28 5.77 -5.43
N GLY A 56 -16.01 5.72 -4.32
CA GLY A 56 -16.36 6.87 -3.49
C GLY A 56 -15.50 6.89 -2.23
N ILE A 57 -14.62 7.89 -2.09
CA ILE A 57 -13.89 8.11 -0.83
C ILE A 57 -14.77 8.94 0.08
N VAL A 58 -15.23 8.37 1.19
CA VAL A 58 -16.23 8.95 2.08
C VAL A 58 -15.56 9.53 3.33
N TYR A 59 -16.04 10.71 3.73
CA TYR A 59 -15.81 11.29 5.04
C TYR A 59 -17.10 11.93 5.56
N ILE A 60 -17.77 11.23 6.47
CA ILE A 60 -18.96 11.74 7.17
C ILE A 60 -18.51 12.22 8.55
N PRO A 61 -18.66 13.52 8.90
CA PRO A 61 -18.25 14.04 10.20
C PRO A 61 -18.98 13.34 11.35
N PRO A 62 -18.37 13.19 12.54
CA PRO A 62 -18.99 12.46 13.64
C PRO A 62 -20.35 13.03 14.07
N GLU A 63 -21.23 12.13 14.53
CA GLU A 63 -22.54 12.47 15.07
C GLU A 63 -22.40 13.48 16.22
N TYR A 64 -23.31 14.45 16.31
CA TYR A 64 -23.33 15.50 17.33
C TYR A 64 -22.17 16.52 17.29
N THR A 65 -21.35 16.54 16.23
CA THR A 65 -20.39 17.62 16.02
C THR A 65 -21.04 18.81 15.29
N ASN A 66 -20.44 20.00 15.38
CA ASN A 66 -20.87 21.19 14.61
C ASN A 66 -20.81 20.99 13.08
N TYR A 67 -20.16 19.92 12.62
CA TYR A 67 -20.04 19.54 11.22
C TYR A 67 -20.98 18.39 10.85
N SER A 68 -21.75 17.86 11.80
CA SER A 68 -22.71 16.79 11.54
C SER A 68 -23.81 17.27 10.59
N SER A 69 -24.23 16.39 9.69
CA SER A 69 -25.34 16.64 8.78
C SER A 69 -26.27 15.44 8.83
N GLN A 70 -27.54 15.70 9.11
CA GLN A 70 -28.57 14.65 9.14
C GLN A 70 -28.82 14.04 7.75
N ASP A 71 -28.45 14.77 6.69
CA ASP A 71 -28.66 14.38 5.30
C ASP A 71 -27.43 13.75 4.66
N ALA A 72 -26.31 13.62 5.38
CA ALA A 72 -25.05 13.13 4.81
C ALA A 72 -25.19 11.75 4.15
N TYR A 73 -25.91 10.83 4.81
CA TYR A 73 -26.19 9.50 4.27
C TYR A 73 -27.14 9.53 3.09
N SER A 74 -28.19 10.35 3.13
CA SER A 74 -29.14 10.49 2.02
C SER A 74 -28.49 11.10 0.78
N GLN A 75 -27.60 12.08 0.95
CA GLN A 75 -26.81 12.65 -0.15
C GLN A 75 -25.86 11.62 -0.75
N LEU A 76 -25.18 10.84 0.09
CA LEU A 76 -24.30 9.76 -0.36
C LEU A 76 -25.08 8.69 -1.12
N GLU A 77 -26.25 8.29 -0.62
CA GLU A 77 -27.12 7.30 -1.25
C GLU A 77 -27.62 7.77 -2.62
N ASN A 78 -28.09 9.02 -2.73
CA ASN A 78 -28.53 9.59 -4.01
C ASN A 78 -27.41 9.57 -5.06
N GLU A 79 -26.18 9.95 -4.68
CA GLU A 79 -25.04 9.88 -5.61
C GLU A 79 -24.65 8.44 -5.93
N TYR A 80 -24.70 7.53 -4.95
CA TYR A 80 -24.46 6.12 -5.19
C TYR A 80 -25.43 5.55 -6.23
N ILE A 81 -26.75 5.82 -6.10
CA ILE A 81 -27.78 5.33 -7.03
C ILE A 81 -27.49 5.79 -8.47
N ILE A 82 -27.05 7.04 -8.64
CA ILE A 82 -26.65 7.56 -9.95
C ILE A 82 -25.50 6.75 -10.53
N PHE A 83 -24.47 6.44 -9.74
CA PHE A 83 -23.33 5.67 -10.22
C PHE A 83 -23.65 4.18 -10.42
N SER A 84 -24.42 3.55 -9.53
CA SER A 84 -24.78 2.13 -9.65
C SER A 84 -25.66 1.84 -10.86
N ASN A 85 -26.44 2.82 -11.34
CA ASN A 85 -27.20 2.70 -12.58
C ASN A 85 -26.34 2.74 -13.84
N ASN A 86 -25.13 3.31 -13.75
CA ASN A 86 -24.23 3.50 -14.89
C ASN A 86 -23.00 2.59 -14.86
N TYR A 87 -22.68 2.03 -13.71
CA TYR A 87 -21.48 1.24 -13.47
C TYR A 87 -21.82 -0.01 -12.66
N LYS A 88 -21.35 -1.15 -13.14
CA LYS A 88 -21.54 -2.43 -12.45
C LYS A 88 -20.73 -2.53 -11.17
N TYR A 89 -19.55 -1.91 -11.16
CA TYR A 89 -18.58 -2.02 -10.07
C TYR A 89 -18.48 -0.71 -9.30
N VAL A 90 -19.10 -0.66 -8.11
CA VAL A 90 -19.09 0.51 -7.25
C VAL A 90 -18.66 0.12 -5.84
N SER A 91 -17.70 0.86 -5.27
CA SER A 91 -17.25 0.68 -3.89
C SER A 91 -17.10 2.01 -3.16
N LEU A 92 -17.50 2.02 -1.89
CA LEU A 92 -17.33 3.13 -0.97
C LEU A 92 -16.24 2.79 0.05
N LEU A 93 -15.35 3.75 0.33
CA LEU A 93 -14.19 3.59 1.18
C LEU A 93 -14.01 4.82 2.06
N GLY A 94 -13.86 4.67 3.37
CA GLY A 94 -13.45 5.79 4.23
C GLY A 94 -14.15 5.82 5.57
N ASP A 95 -14.15 6.99 6.21
CA ASP A 95 -14.68 7.20 7.56
C ASP A 95 -16.15 7.61 7.50
N PHE A 96 -17.02 6.70 7.90
CA PHE A 96 -18.47 6.93 7.95
C PHE A 96 -18.91 7.45 9.31
N ASN A 97 -18.09 7.35 10.36
CA ASN A 97 -18.45 7.61 11.75
C ASN A 97 -19.71 6.84 12.25
N GLY A 98 -20.19 5.86 11.49
CA GLY A 98 -21.26 4.95 11.87
C GLY A 98 -20.68 3.71 12.54
N ARG A 99 -21.28 3.26 13.64
CA ARG A 99 -20.89 2.02 14.33
C ARG A 99 -22.03 1.02 14.18
N THR A 100 -21.74 -0.11 13.56
CA THR A 100 -22.76 -1.09 13.15
C THR A 100 -22.77 -2.36 14.01
N ALA A 101 -21.94 -2.43 15.05
CA ALA A 101 -21.65 -3.67 15.77
C ALA A 101 -21.39 -4.84 14.80
N ASP A 102 -22.13 -5.95 14.90
CA ASP A 102 -22.18 -7.06 13.93
C ASP A 102 -23.56 -7.24 13.27
N ASP A 103 -24.38 -6.18 13.25
CA ASP A 103 -25.68 -6.20 12.58
C ASP A 103 -25.56 -6.44 11.07
N ASP A 104 -26.57 -7.10 10.53
CA ASP A 104 -26.68 -7.38 9.10
C ASP A 104 -26.87 -6.10 8.30
N ASP A 105 -26.12 -6.00 7.22
CA ASP A 105 -26.20 -5.02 6.14
C ASP A 105 -27.03 -5.55 4.95
N PHE A 106 -27.77 -6.63 5.17
CA PHE A 106 -28.66 -7.24 4.20
C PHE A 106 -30.01 -7.58 4.82
N VAL A 107 -30.99 -7.85 3.96
CA VAL A 107 -32.32 -8.30 4.36
C VAL A 107 -32.40 -9.81 4.17
N ILE A 108 -33.00 -10.54 5.11
CA ILE A 108 -33.38 -11.94 4.91
C ILE A 108 -34.86 -11.94 4.57
N ILE A 109 -35.20 -12.39 3.36
CA ILE A 109 -36.59 -12.61 2.99
C ILE A 109 -36.91 -14.04 3.41
N HIS A 110 -37.80 -14.19 4.39
CA HIS A 110 -38.34 -15.50 4.73
C HIS A 110 -39.38 -15.86 3.67
N ASN A 111 -39.25 -17.03 3.04
CA ASN A 111 -40.26 -17.57 2.14
C ASN A 111 -41.50 -17.93 2.96
N ASP A 112 -42.37 -16.95 3.18
CA ASP A 112 -43.75 -17.22 3.53
C ASP A 112 -44.45 -17.75 2.28
N LYS A 113 -45.29 -18.78 2.44
CA LYS A 113 -46.01 -19.51 1.38
C LYS A 113 -46.92 -18.64 0.48
N HIS A 114 -46.93 -17.34 0.71
CA HIS A 114 -47.72 -16.33 -0.01
C HIS A 114 -46.86 -15.35 -0.83
N ILE A 115 -45.52 -15.50 -0.84
CA ILE A 115 -44.58 -14.51 -1.40
C ILE A 115 -43.75 -15.09 -2.56
N ASP A 116 -44.10 -16.26 -3.11
CA ASP A 116 -43.33 -16.88 -4.20
C ASP A 116 -43.20 -15.96 -5.44
N ASN A 117 -44.14 -15.03 -5.65
CA ASN A 117 -44.10 -14.05 -6.76
C ASN A 117 -43.35 -12.73 -6.44
N LEU A 118 -43.02 -12.43 -5.18
CA LEU A 118 -42.35 -11.18 -4.80
C LEU A 118 -40.84 -11.35 -4.65
N THR A 119 -40.39 -12.57 -4.32
CA THR A 119 -38.97 -12.94 -4.22
C THR A 119 -38.21 -12.74 -5.53
N ASP A 120 -38.87 -12.91 -6.68
CA ASP A 120 -38.27 -12.63 -7.99
C ASP A 120 -38.13 -11.12 -8.26
N PHE A 121 -38.91 -10.28 -7.57
CA PHE A 121 -38.91 -8.83 -7.75
C PHE A 121 -37.92 -8.10 -6.83
N ILE A 122 -37.58 -8.71 -5.69
CA ILE A 122 -36.55 -8.19 -4.80
C ILE A 122 -35.24 -8.89 -5.16
N GLU A 123 -34.45 -8.26 -6.04
CA GLU A 123 -33.09 -8.71 -6.40
C GLU A 123 -32.15 -8.66 -5.18
N ASN A 124 -32.37 -9.53 -4.21
CA ASN A 124 -31.52 -9.63 -3.04
C ASN A 124 -30.29 -10.46 -3.39
N LYS A 125 -29.15 -9.79 -3.59
CA LYS A 125 -27.92 -10.43 -4.08
C LYS A 125 -27.10 -11.11 -2.98
N VAL A 126 -27.70 -11.35 -1.79
CA VAL A 126 -27.04 -12.02 -0.66
C VAL A 126 -26.58 -13.43 -0.98
N TYR A 127 -27.29 -14.17 -1.83
CA TYR A 127 -26.89 -15.53 -2.22
C TYR A 127 -25.54 -15.55 -2.96
N MET A 128 -25.22 -14.50 -3.71
CA MET A 128 -23.96 -14.39 -4.43
C MET A 128 -22.74 -14.32 -3.48
N LEU A 129 -22.92 -13.90 -2.22
CA LEU A 129 -21.85 -13.98 -1.24
C LEU A 129 -21.42 -15.43 -1.01
N GLU A 130 -22.36 -16.38 -0.95
CA GLU A 130 -22.05 -17.79 -0.76
C GLU A 130 -21.35 -18.39 -1.97
N GLU A 131 -21.79 -18.02 -3.19
CA GLU A 131 -21.13 -18.42 -4.44
C GLU A 131 -19.66 -17.96 -4.48
N LEU A 132 -19.37 -16.78 -3.92
CA LEU A 132 -18.01 -16.25 -3.79
C LEU A 132 -17.25 -16.77 -2.57
N ASN A 133 -17.82 -17.70 -1.80
CA ASN A 133 -17.28 -18.18 -0.53
C ASN A 133 -16.98 -17.02 0.46
N ILE A 134 -17.86 -16.02 0.50
CA ILE A 134 -17.82 -14.89 1.42
C ILE A 134 -18.89 -15.12 2.51
N PRO A 135 -18.55 -15.01 3.81
CA PRO A 135 -19.54 -15.20 4.87
C PRO A 135 -20.67 -14.17 4.81
N LYS A 136 -21.93 -14.63 4.81
CA LYS A 136 -23.11 -13.75 4.95
C LYS A 136 -23.00 -12.90 6.21
N LYS A 137 -22.72 -13.52 7.36
CA LYS A 137 -22.52 -12.83 8.63
C LYS A 137 -21.08 -12.33 8.76
N ARG A 138 -20.91 -11.02 8.85
CA ARG A 138 -19.61 -10.40 9.17
C ARG A 138 -19.27 -10.59 10.65
N LYS A 139 -17.98 -10.59 10.96
CA LYS A 139 -17.51 -10.47 12.34
C LYS A 139 -17.07 -9.04 12.62
N SER A 140 -17.18 -8.64 13.88
CA SER A 140 -16.78 -7.31 14.35
C SER A 140 -16.29 -7.42 15.78
N LEU A 141 -15.13 -6.83 16.07
CA LEU A 141 -14.68 -6.59 17.44
C LEU A 141 -15.39 -5.39 18.07
N ASP A 142 -15.92 -4.48 17.27
CA ASP A 142 -16.78 -3.41 17.77
C ASP A 142 -18.19 -3.95 17.99
N ARG A 143 -18.73 -3.77 19.20
CA ARG A 143 -20.06 -4.22 19.61
C ARG A 143 -21.04 -3.08 19.86
N VAL A 144 -20.59 -1.85 19.65
CA VAL A 144 -21.40 -0.66 19.87
C VAL A 144 -22.11 -0.25 18.59
N LYS A 145 -23.28 0.37 18.76
CA LYS A 145 -24.12 0.90 17.69
C LYS A 145 -24.38 2.39 17.90
N ASN A 146 -24.57 3.14 16.82
CA ASN A 146 -25.05 4.53 16.87
C ASN A 146 -26.04 4.85 15.74
N GLY A 147 -26.59 6.07 15.73
CA GLY A 147 -27.60 6.48 14.75
C GLY A 147 -27.08 6.45 13.32
N TYR A 148 -25.83 6.87 13.11
CA TYR A 148 -25.16 6.78 11.82
C TYR A 148 -24.90 5.35 11.36
N GLY A 149 -24.58 4.44 12.27
CA GLY A 149 -24.46 3.01 11.97
C GLY A 149 -25.77 2.43 11.45
N LYS A 150 -26.91 2.82 12.02
CA LYS A 150 -28.22 2.43 11.49
C LYS A 150 -28.42 2.93 10.06
N ARG A 151 -28.16 4.22 9.80
CA ARG A 151 -28.29 4.82 8.45
C ARG A 151 -27.34 4.17 7.44
N LEU A 152 -26.13 3.79 7.85
CA LEU A 152 -25.19 3.04 7.02
C LEU A 152 -25.74 1.67 6.64
N LEU A 153 -26.32 0.94 7.59
CA LEU A 153 -26.94 -0.36 7.32
C LEU A 153 -28.18 -0.22 6.43
N ASP A 154 -28.97 0.83 6.59
CA ASP A 154 -30.13 1.12 5.74
C ASP A 154 -29.69 1.40 4.29
N LEU A 155 -28.64 2.23 4.10
CA LEU A 155 -27.99 2.45 2.79
C LEU A 155 -27.53 1.12 2.19
N CYS A 156 -26.89 0.25 2.99
CA CYS A 156 -26.42 -1.03 2.48
C CYS A 156 -27.57 -1.95 2.02
N LYS A 157 -28.60 -2.09 2.86
CA LYS A 157 -29.77 -2.93 2.62
C LYS A 157 -30.58 -2.46 1.42
N GLY A 158 -30.79 -1.15 1.30
CA GLY A 158 -31.55 -0.55 0.21
C GLY A 158 -30.89 -0.71 -1.16
N ASN A 159 -29.57 -0.92 -1.19
CA ASN A 159 -28.76 -0.83 -2.40
C ASN A 159 -27.95 -2.11 -2.71
N ASN A 160 -28.23 -3.23 -2.03
CA ASN A 160 -27.49 -4.50 -2.17
C ASN A 160 -25.96 -4.33 -2.03
N LEU A 161 -25.55 -3.49 -1.08
CA LEU A 161 -24.15 -3.24 -0.77
C LEU A 161 -23.72 -4.04 0.45
N PHE A 162 -22.47 -4.52 0.41
CA PHE A 162 -21.92 -5.36 1.46
C PHE A 162 -20.67 -4.75 2.07
N ILE A 163 -20.65 -4.68 3.40
CA ILE A 163 -19.50 -4.30 4.22
C ILE A 163 -18.43 -5.40 4.12
N VAL A 164 -17.25 -5.04 3.67
CA VAL A 164 -16.11 -5.95 3.49
C VAL A 164 -15.41 -6.27 4.82
N ASN A 165 -15.41 -5.31 5.76
CA ASN A 165 -14.84 -5.48 7.09
C ASN A 165 -15.40 -6.74 7.77
N GLY A 166 -14.53 -7.62 8.25
CA GLY A 166 -14.90 -8.89 8.88
C GLY A 166 -15.27 -10.02 7.91
N ARG A 167 -15.30 -9.80 6.59
CA ARG A 167 -15.73 -10.80 5.58
C ARG A 167 -14.62 -11.33 4.69
N ILE A 168 -13.67 -10.50 4.28
CA ILE A 168 -12.68 -10.83 3.24
C ILE A 168 -11.26 -10.68 3.76
N GLY A 169 -10.35 -11.50 3.23
CA GLY A 169 -8.90 -11.37 3.42
C GLY A 169 -8.45 -11.62 4.85
N ASP A 170 -7.38 -10.93 5.24
CA ASP A 170 -6.76 -11.03 6.58
C ASP A 170 -7.72 -10.61 7.71
N ASP A 171 -8.77 -9.85 7.40
CA ASP A 171 -9.79 -9.44 8.38
C ASP A 171 -11.00 -10.39 8.46
N ARG A 172 -11.07 -11.40 7.58
CA ARG A 172 -12.17 -12.38 7.51
C ARG A 172 -12.35 -13.08 8.86
N GLN A 173 -13.61 -13.12 9.32
CA GLN A 173 -14.01 -13.70 10.62
C GLN A 173 -13.36 -13.05 11.85
N TYR A 174 -12.66 -11.94 11.70
CA TYR A 174 -12.05 -11.20 12.79
C TYR A 174 -12.75 -9.87 13.03
N GLY A 175 -12.80 -9.01 12.00
CA GLY A 175 -13.43 -7.69 12.08
C GLY A 175 -12.66 -6.75 13.01
N LYS A 176 -11.42 -6.44 12.66
CA LYS A 176 -10.49 -5.62 13.44
C LYS A 176 -11.01 -4.20 13.59
N LEU A 177 -10.77 -3.61 14.77
CA LEU A 177 -11.06 -2.21 15.05
C LEU A 177 -10.27 -1.30 14.10
N THR A 178 -10.92 -0.33 13.49
CA THR A 178 -10.29 0.62 12.55
C THR A 178 -9.78 1.85 13.27
N CYS A 179 -10.37 2.22 14.39
CA CYS A 179 -9.82 3.18 15.31
C CYS A 179 -9.10 2.48 16.47
N ARG A 180 -7.99 3.08 16.91
CA ARG A 180 -7.05 2.55 17.92
C ARG A 180 -7.77 1.97 19.14
N ASN A 181 -7.99 0.65 19.10
CA ASN A 181 -8.64 -0.15 20.14
C ASN A 181 -10.01 0.40 20.60
N SER A 182 -10.75 1.12 19.75
CA SER A 182 -11.99 1.79 20.17
C SER A 182 -13.22 1.39 19.38
N SER A 183 -13.13 1.39 18.04
CA SER A 183 -14.32 1.32 17.18
C SER A 183 -14.00 0.88 15.75
N ILE A 184 -15.03 0.44 15.04
CA ILE A 184 -15.03 0.33 13.58
C ILE A 184 -15.93 1.44 13.06
N VAL A 185 -15.32 2.38 12.36
CA VAL A 185 -16.01 3.51 11.70
C VAL A 185 -15.52 3.74 10.28
N ASP A 186 -14.35 3.18 9.95
CA ASP A 186 -13.81 3.16 8.60
C ASP A 186 -14.26 1.88 7.90
N TYR A 187 -14.95 2.00 6.78
CA TYR A 187 -15.47 0.85 6.06
C TYR A 187 -14.97 0.77 4.63
N CYS A 188 -14.81 -0.46 4.16
CA CYS A 188 -14.91 -0.76 2.74
C CYS A 188 -16.28 -1.41 2.49
N ILE A 189 -17.04 -0.85 1.57
CA ILE A 189 -18.38 -1.27 1.21
C ILE A 189 -18.41 -1.41 -0.30
N SER A 190 -19.02 -2.46 -0.84
CA SER A 190 -18.94 -2.74 -2.26
C SER A 190 -20.18 -3.44 -2.79
N SER A 191 -20.47 -3.24 -4.08
CA SER A 191 -21.37 -4.11 -4.83
C SER A 191 -20.79 -5.52 -4.87
N VAL A 192 -21.65 -6.54 -4.84
CA VAL A 192 -21.23 -7.95 -4.79
C VAL A 192 -20.51 -8.38 -6.08
N GLU A 193 -20.88 -7.78 -7.21
CA GLU A 193 -20.27 -8.02 -8.50
C GLU A 193 -18.78 -7.69 -8.50
N LEU A 194 -18.39 -6.66 -7.74
CA LEU A 194 -16.99 -6.26 -7.58
C LEU A 194 -16.24 -7.14 -6.56
N LEU A 195 -16.94 -7.72 -5.57
CA LEU A 195 -16.31 -8.55 -4.54
C LEU A 195 -15.60 -9.79 -5.11
N LYS A 196 -16.00 -10.29 -6.27
CA LYS A 196 -15.33 -11.40 -6.95
C LYS A 196 -13.86 -11.11 -7.29
N TYR A 197 -13.47 -9.83 -7.37
CA TYR A 197 -12.10 -9.41 -7.63
C TYR A 197 -11.29 -9.13 -6.35
N PHE A 198 -11.92 -9.13 -5.18
CA PHE A 198 -11.22 -8.89 -3.92
C PHE A 198 -10.39 -10.12 -3.53
N THR A 199 -9.08 -9.96 -3.44
CA THR A 199 -8.18 -11.03 -2.97
C THR A 199 -7.76 -10.87 -1.52
N ASN A 200 -7.66 -9.63 -1.04
CA ASN A 200 -7.36 -9.36 0.36
C ASN A 200 -8.01 -8.05 0.82
N PHE A 201 -8.40 -8.03 2.09
CA PHE A 201 -8.77 -6.84 2.85
C PHE A 201 -8.09 -6.91 4.21
N HIS A 202 -7.42 -5.83 4.60
CA HIS A 202 -6.58 -5.78 5.78
C HIS A 202 -6.69 -4.41 6.46
N VAL A 203 -7.04 -4.39 7.74
CA VAL A 203 -6.89 -3.22 8.63
C VAL A 203 -5.46 -3.13 9.17
N LEU A 204 -4.62 -2.30 8.54
CA LEU A 204 -3.20 -2.20 8.86
C LEU A 204 -2.97 -1.70 10.30
N ASP A 205 -1.79 -1.96 10.83
CA ASP A 205 -1.45 -1.46 12.17
C ASP A 205 -1.42 0.08 12.23
N PHE A 206 -2.04 0.62 13.29
CA PHE A 206 -2.04 2.05 13.59
C PHE A 206 -0.62 2.65 13.55
N CYS A 207 -0.51 3.82 12.92
CA CYS A 207 0.73 4.55 12.76
C CYS A 207 0.50 6.04 13.09
N THR A 208 1.17 6.52 14.14
CA THR A 208 1.15 7.91 14.64
C THR A 208 1.67 8.93 13.63
N LEU A 209 2.35 8.48 12.56
CA LEU A 209 2.78 9.33 11.47
C LEU A 209 1.64 9.66 10.50
N TYR A 210 0.61 8.81 10.43
CA TYR A 210 -0.47 8.91 9.44
C TYR A 210 -1.79 9.36 10.04
N SER A 211 -2.06 9.00 11.29
CA SER A 211 -3.27 9.38 12.00
C SER A 211 -3.03 9.48 13.50
N ASP A 212 -3.93 10.18 14.19
CA ASP A 212 -4.04 10.23 15.64
C ASP A 212 -4.83 9.05 16.21
N VAL A 213 -5.84 8.56 15.50
CA VAL A 213 -6.72 7.46 15.96
C VAL A 213 -6.99 6.37 14.92
N HIS A 214 -6.97 6.67 13.61
CA HIS A 214 -7.38 5.73 12.57
C HIS A 214 -6.24 4.83 12.08
N SER A 215 -6.62 3.59 11.75
CA SER A 215 -5.78 2.58 11.13
C SER A 215 -6.10 2.51 9.64
N PRO A 216 -5.10 2.49 8.75
CA PRO A 216 -5.38 2.45 7.31
C PRO A 216 -6.07 1.16 6.89
N LEU A 217 -7.06 1.28 6.01
CA LEU A 217 -7.64 0.14 5.30
C LEU A 217 -6.85 -0.14 4.02
N GLN A 218 -6.58 -1.41 3.75
CA GLN A 218 -5.98 -1.87 2.51
C GLN A 218 -6.89 -2.87 1.83
N ILE A 219 -7.23 -2.61 0.56
CA ILE A 219 -7.85 -3.56 -0.36
C ILE A 219 -6.85 -3.99 -1.42
N THR A 220 -6.92 -5.26 -1.81
CA THR A 220 -6.18 -5.81 -2.95
C THR A 220 -7.17 -6.42 -3.93
N LEU A 221 -7.07 -6.02 -5.19
CA LEU A 221 -7.89 -6.53 -6.28
C LEU A 221 -7.03 -7.39 -7.22
N ALA A 222 -7.57 -8.51 -7.67
CA ALA A 222 -6.96 -9.31 -8.73
C ALA A 222 -7.29 -8.74 -10.11
N SER A 223 -6.30 -8.80 -11.00
CA SER A 223 -6.56 -8.75 -12.44
C SER A 223 -7.02 -10.12 -12.93
N THR A 224 -7.87 -10.14 -13.94
CA THR A 224 -8.26 -11.37 -14.66
C THR A 224 -7.13 -11.94 -15.51
N LYS A 225 -6.07 -11.16 -15.76
CA LYS A 225 -4.81 -11.70 -16.27
C LYS A 225 -4.24 -12.62 -15.19
N GLN A 226 -4.47 -13.92 -15.36
CA GLN A 226 -3.60 -14.91 -14.74
C GLN A 226 -2.19 -14.54 -15.17
N ASP A 227 -1.36 -14.10 -14.23
CA ASP A 227 0.07 -14.17 -14.44
C ASP A 227 0.38 -15.66 -14.63
N VAL A 228 0.51 -16.08 -15.89
CA VAL A 228 1.31 -17.24 -16.23
C VAL A 228 2.71 -16.86 -15.81
N VAL A 229 3.03 -17.05 -14.53
CA VAL A 229 4.41 -17.08 -14.05
C VAL A 229 5.01 -18.38 -14.57
N ASN A 230 5.25 -18.42 -15.88
CA ASN A 230 6.18 -19.34 -16.47
C ASN A 230 7.57 -18.85 -16.08
N ASN A 231 8.19 -19.61 -15.19
CA ASN A 231 9.59 -19.49 -14.78
C ASN A 231 10.57 -19.86 -15.92
N GLN A 232 10.42 -19.28 -17.11
CA GLN A 232 11.39 -19.42 -18.19
C GLN A 232 11.60 -18.08 -18.88
N CYS A 233 12.64 -17.36 -18.43
CA CYS A 233 13.22 -16.26 -19.16
C CYS A 233 14.09 -16.83 -20.29
N LEU A 234 13.49 -17.01 -21.47
CA LEU A 234 14.23 -17.27 -22.70
C LEU A 234 14.83 -15.96 -23.21
N ILE A 235 16.15 -15.91 -23.18
CA ILE A 235 16.98 -14.87 -23.78
C ILE A 235 16.92 -15.04 -25.30
N THR A 236 16.45 -14.03 -26.02
CA THR A 236 16.94 -13.73 -27.37
C THR A 236 16.86 -12.23 -27.59
N GLY A 237 17.88 -11.65 -28.25
CA GLY A 237 17.85 -10.26 -28.72
C GLY A 237 19.02 -9.42 -28.21
N THR A 238 20.07 -9.44 -29.02
CA THR A 238 21.31 -8.65 -28.98
C THR A 238 21.07 -7.14 -28.84
N ASP A 239 21.67 -6.54 -27.82
CA ASP A 239 22.08 -5.12 -27.82
C ASP A 239 23.32 -4.97 -26.94
N THR A 240 24.48 -4.89 -27.59
CA THR A 240 25.79 -4.65 -26.99
C THR A 240 25.83 -3.24 -26.42
N CYS A 241 25.51 -3.13 -25.13
CA CYS A 241 25.90 -2.00 -24.30
C CYS A 241 26.74 -2.54 -23.15
N ASN A 242 27.99 -2.08 -23.02
CA ASN A 242 28.89 -2.41 -21.92
C ASN A 242 28.21 -2.09 -20.57
N ARG A 243 27.54 -3.08 -19.97
CA ARG A 243 26.92 -3.02 -18.65
C ARG A 243 27.86 -3.70 -17.66
N GLN A 244 28.28 -2.98 -16.62
CA GLN A 244 29.05 -3.58 -15.53
C GLN A 244 28.20 -4.63 -14.79
N GLU A 245 28.70 -5.86 -14.77
CA GLU A 245 28.14 -6.96 -14.01
C GLU A 245 28.55 -6.82 -12.55
N ASN A 246 27.57 -6.87 -11.63
CA ASN A 246 27.84 -6.88 -10.19
C ASN A 246 27.60 -8.28 -9.64
N ILE A 247 28.57 -8.80 -8.88
CA ILE A 247 28.46 -10.09 -8.20
C ILE A 247 27.30 -10.03 -7.19
N LYS A 248 26.52 -11.11 -7.10
CA LYS A 248 25.44 -11.23 -6.10
C LYS A 248 26.01 -11.21 -4.68
N LYS A 249 25.16 -10.91 -3.70
CA LYS A 249 25.58 -10.81 -2.30
C LYS A 249 26.16 -12.14 -1.80
N TRP A 250 27.14 -12.02 -0.91
CA TRP A 250 27.74 -13.14 -0.19
C TRP A 250 26.67 -14.05 0.44
N ASP A 251 26.85 -15.35 0.25
CA ASP A 251 26.00 -16.41 0.76
C ASP A 251 26.86 -17.38 1.59
N ASN A 252 26.61 -17.47 2.89
CA ASN A 252 27.41 -18.29 3.80
C ASN A 252 27.31 -19.78 3.48
N ASP A 253 26.21 -20.21 2.87
CA ASP A 253 25.97 -21.62 2.55
C ASP A 253 26.82 -22.11 1.37
N LYS A 254 27.47 -21.19 0.63
CA LYS A 254 28.30 -21.48 -0.55
C LYS A 254 29.80 -21.25 -0.35
N ILE A 255 30.24 -21.18 0.90
CA ILE A 255 31.65 -20.88 1.22
C ILE A 255 32.61 -21.94 0.68
N VAL A 256 32.22 -23.22 0.75
CA VAL A 256 33.03 -24.34 0.25
C VAL A 256 33.13 -24.28 -1.27
N ASP A 257 32.03 -23.99 -1.96
CA ASP A 257 32.01 -23.85 -3.42
C ASP A 257 32.86 -22.67 -3.90
N PHE A 258 32.89 -21.57 -3.15
CA PHE A 258 33.75 -20.43 -3.44
C PHE A 258 35.22 -20.78 -3.26
N GLN A 259 35.59 -21.45 -2.16
CA GLN A 259 36.96 -21.88 -1.92
C GLN A 259 37.45 -22.86 -2.98
N ASN A 260 36.62 -23.82 -3.37
CA ASN A 260 36.93 -24.80 -4.41
C ASN A 260 37.01 -24.17 -5.82
N GLY A 261 36.36 -23.01 -6.02
CA GLY A 261 36.37 -22.28 -7.28
C GLY A 261 37.58 -21.34 -7.45
N ILE A 262 38.44 -21.21 -6.43
CA ILE A 262 39.68 -20.42 -6.56
C ILE A 262 40.75 -21.31 -7.18
N ASP A 263 41.28 -20.87 -8.33
CA ASP A 263 42.35 -21.58 -9.02
C ASP A 263 43.66 -21.49 -8.22
N VAL A 264 44.08 -22.63 -7.67
CA VAL A 264 45.26 -22.74 -6.83
C VAL A 264 46.55 -22.59 -7.65
N GLU A 265 46.54 -22.96 -8.93
CA GLU A 265 47.71 -22.81 -9.82
C GLU A 265 47.94 -21.33 -10.16
N GLU A 266 46.87 -20.58 -10.41
CA GLU A 266 46.95 -19.12 -10.60
C GLU A 266 47.41 -18.39 -9.32
N ILE A 267 47.06 -18.88 -8.12
CA ILE A 267 47.60 -18.35 -6.86
C ILE A 267 49.12 -18.52 -6.81
N TYR A 268 49.63 -19.71 -7.14
CA TYR A 268 51.07 -19.97 -7.07
C TYR A 268 51.86 -19.13 -8.09
N ALA A 269 51.33 -18.96 -9.31
CA ALA A 269 51.91 -18.06 -10.30
C ALA A 269 51.96 -16.61 -9.81
N LEU A 270 50.88 -16.15 -9.18
CA LEU A 270 50.80 -14.78 -8.66
C LEU A 270 51.74 -14.53 -7.47
N ILE A 271 51.93 -15.54 -6.61
CA ILE A 271 52.93 -15.50 -5.53
C ILE A 271 54.34 -15.42 -6.11
N GLU A 272 54.64 -16.16 -7.18
CA GLU A 272 55.93 -16.09 -7.86
C GLU A 272 56.18 -14.70 -8.46
N ASP A 273 55.16 -14.11 -9.08
CA ASP A 273 55.23 -12.75 -9.63
C ASP A 273 55.41 -11.69 -8.53
N ILE A 274 54.76 -11.84 -7.37
CA ILE A 274 54.97 -10.98 -6.20
C ILE A 274 56.40 -11.12 -5.64
N ASN A 275 56.96 -12.34 -5.63
CA ASN A 275 58.31 -12.57 -5.13
C ASN A 275 59.41 -12.06 -6.08
N LYS A 276 59.09 -11.84 -7.36
CA LYS A 276 59.97 -11.19 -8.34
C LYS A 276 59.95 -9.66 -8.25
N VAL A 277 59.17 -9.09 -7.33
CA VAL A 277 59.10 -7.63 -7.12
C VAL A 277 60.40 -7.12 -6.50
N GLU A 278 61.24 -6.48 -7.31
CA GLU A 278 62.41 -5.73 -6.83
C GLU A 278 62.04 -4.28 -6.47
N ALA A 279 62.87 -3.62 -5.65
CA ALA A 279 62.63 -2.28 -5.10
C ALA A 279 62.44 -1.16 -6.14
N ASN A 280 62.68 -1.42 -7.44
CA ASN A 280 62.57 -0.47 -8.55
C ASN A 280 61.44 -0.79 -9.55
N MET A 281 60.47 -1.63 -9.17
CA MET A 281 59.37 -2.02 -10.07
C MET A 281 58.48 -0.82 -10.48
N ASP A 282 58.09 -0.76 -11.76
CA ASP A 282 57.22 0.30 -12.27
C ASP A 282 55.79 0.18 -11.74
N LYS A 283 55.11 1.32 -11.60
CA LYS A 283 53.74 1.41 -11.12
C LYS A 283 52.76 0.59 -11.97
N ASN A 284 53.03 0.45 -13.27
CA ASN A 284 52.17 -0.31 -14.18
C ASN A 284 52.25 -1.82 -13.92
N GLU A 285 53.43 -2.34 -13.59
CA GLU A 285 53.64 -3.76 -13.25
C GLU A 285 52.96 -4.09 -11.92
N MET A 286 53.08 -3.21 -10.93
CA MET A 286 52.36 -3.35 -9.66
C MET A 286 50.84 -3.35 -9.84
N ASN A 287 50.31 -2.45 -10.68
CA ASN A 287 48.87 -2.44 -10.98
C ASN A 287 48.41 -3.71 -11.70
N LEU A 288 49.25 -4.30 -12.57
CA LEU A 288 48.93 -5.54 -13.26
C LEU A 288 48.79 -6.70 -12.28
N ILE A 289 49.74 -6.84 -11.34
CA ILE A 289 49.69 -7.86 -10.28
C ILE A 289 48.42 -7.70 -9.43
N VAL A 290 48.09 -6.47 -9.03
CA VAL A 290 46.88 -6.19 -8.22
C VAL A 290 45.59 -6.50 -8.99
N ASN A 291 45.54 -6.17 -10.28
CA ASN A 291 44.39 -6.47 -11.12
C ASN A 291 44.21 -7.98 -11.30
N ASN A 292 45.30 -8.71 -11.58
CA ASN A 292 45.26 -10.17 -11.71
C ASN A 292 44.79 -10.84 -10.41
N MET A 293 45.26 -10.36 -9.25
CA MET A 293 44.82 -10.85 -7.95
C MET A 293 43.32 -10.60 -7.75
N CYS A 294 42.85 -9.39 -8.09
CA CYS A 294 41.44 -9.05 -7.99
C CYS A 294 40.57 -9.91 -8.93
N ASP A 295 41.01 -10.11 -10.17
CA ASP A 295 40.27 -10.90 -11.16
C ASP A 295 40.14 -12.36 -10.76
N LEU A 296 41.18 -12.97 -10.17
CA LEU A 296 41.13 -14.32 -9.61
C LEU A 296 39.96 -14.50 -8.62
N PHE A 297 39.90 -13.65 -7.59
CA PHE A 297 38.84 -13.74 -6.58
C PHE A 297 37.47 -13.34 -7.16
N LEU A 298 37.41 -12.35 -8.05
CA LEU A 298 36.17 -11.92 -8.69
C LEU A 298 35.60 -13.00 -9.61
N ASN A 299 36.44 -13.75 -10.33
CA ASN A 299 36.01 -14.82 -11.22
C ASN A 299 35.41 -15.99 -10.44
N SER A 300 36.09 -16.45 -9.39
CA SER A 300 35.52 -17.45 -8.47
C SER A 300 34.18 -16.97 -7.88
N ALA A 301 34.13 -15.72 -7.40
CA ALA A 301 32.91 -15.16 -6.84
C ALA A 301 31.76 -15.03 -7.87
N ARG A 302 32.06 -14.67 -9.12
CA ARG A 302 31.08 -14.63 -10.22
C ARG A 302 30.51 -16.02 -10.50
N ALA A 303 31.36 -17.05 -10.52
CA ALA A 303 30.95 -18.43 -10.75
C ALA A 303 30.07 -18.96 -9.60
N THR A 304 30.48 -18.73 -8.34
CA THR A 304 29.79 -19.28 -7.16
C THR A 304 28.50 -18.54 -6.82
N PHE A 305 28.55 -17.21 -6.76
CA PHE A 305 27.41 -16.41 -6.31
C PHE A 305 26.52 -15.97 -7.47
N GLY A 306 27.04 -15.97 -8.70
CA GLY A 306 26.36 -15.48 -9.89
C GLY A 306 26.40 -13.95 -10.01
N VAL A 307 26.09 -13.46 -11.21
CA VAL A 307 26.05 -12.01 -11.48
C VAL A 307 24.62 -11.48 -11.51
N THR A 308 24.46 -10.22 -11.11
CA THR A 308 23.26 -9.42 -11.36
C THR A 308 23.54 -8.43 -12.47
N LYS A 309 22.64 -8.44 -13.46
CA LYS A 309 22.59 -7.37 -14.46
C LYS A 309 22.01 -6.15 -13.76
N THR A 310 22.87 -5.20 -13.40
CA THR A 310 22.35 -3.88 -13.07
C THR A 310 21.90 -3.22 -14.38
N SER A 311 20.60 -2.94 -14.49
CA SER A 311 20.18 -1.84 -15.36
C SER A 311 21.00 -0.65 -14.90
N GLY A 312 21.92 -0.17 -15.74
CA GLY A 312 22.97 0.77 -15.34
C GLY A 312 22.41 1.79 -14.39
N LEU A 313 23.09 1.98 -13.25
CA LEU A 313 22.82 3.11 -12.35
C LEU A 313 22.62 4.31 -13.27
N LYS A 314 21.38 4.78 -13.43
CA LYS A 314 21.15 6.08 -14.05
C LYS A 314 22.07 6.96 -13.26
N LYS A 315 23.16 7.46 -13.88
CA LYS A 315 23.99 8.50 -13.29
C LYS A 315 22.95 9.48 -12.82
N TYR A 316 22.77 9.56 -11.50
CA TYR A 316 22.01 10.64 -10.93
C TYR A 316 22.92 11.82 -11.30
N LYS A 317 22.67 12.43 -12.46
CA LYS A 317 22.95 13.85 -12.65
C LYS A 317 22.51 14.42 -11.32
N ASN A 318 23.43 15.03 -10.58
CA ASN A 318 23.15 15.68 -9.31
C ASN A 318 21.92 16.55 -9.55
N LYS A 319 20.74 15.98 -9.34
CA LYS A 319 19.50 16.73 -9.30
C LYS A 319 19.79 17.61 -8.12
N PRO A 320 19.72 18.94 -8.26
CA PRO A 320 19.86 19.80 -7.09
C PRO A 320 18.94 19.17 -6.05
N VAL A 321 19.51 18.84 -4.89
CA VAL A 321 18.74 18.35 -3.76
C VAL A 321 17.73 19.46 -3.54
N LYS A 322 16.52 19.28 -4.07
CA LYS A 322 15.40 20.11 -3.68
C LYS A 322 15.31 19.80 -2.21
N LEU A 323 15.81 20.71 -1.38
CA LEU A 323 15.51 20.77 0.04
C LEU A 323 13.99 20.79 0.10
N ASP A 324 13.45 19.59 0.33
CA ASP A 324 12.05 19.28 0.19
C ASP A 324 11.42 19.83 1.46
N LYS A 325 10.99 21.10 1.38
CA LYS A 325 10.43 21.93 2.45
C LYS A 325 11.49 22.49 3.41
N GLU A 326 11.50 23.82 3.57
CA GLU A 326 12.45 24.56 4.41
C GLU A 326 12.46 24.14 5.88
N TRP A 327 11.40 23.49 6.35
CA TRP A 327 11.27 23.00 7.72
C TRP A 327 11.80 21.58 7.93
N PHE A 328 12.13 20.82 6.88
CA PHE A 328 12.61 19.45 7.02
C PHE A 328 14.14 19.45 7.21
N ASP A 329 14.56 19.47 8.48
CA ASP A 329 15.96 19.59 8.87
C ASP A 329 16.70 18.25 8.98
N TYR A 330 17.97 18.31 9.41
CA TYR A 330 18.82 17.14 9.62
C TYR A 330 18.23 16.18 10.65
N ASP A 331 17.66 16.69 11.75
CA ASP A 331 17.05 15.87 12.80
C ASP A 331 15.85 15.10 12.27
N CYS A 332 15.01 15.75 11.46
CA CYS A 332 13.90 15.09 10.76
C CYS A 332 14.42 13.95 9.85
N LYS A 333 15.50 14.20 9.10
CA LYS A 333 16.11 13.19 8.21
C LYS A 333 16.67 12.01 9.01
N PHE A 334 17.40 12.28 10.09
CA PHE A 334 18.01 11.27 10.95
C PHE A 334 16.94 10.40 11.64
N ALA A 335 15.95 11.04 12.26
CA ALA A 335 14.84 10.33 12.91
C ALA A 335 14.05 9.45 11.92
N ARG A 336 13.82 9.94 10.69
CA ARG A 336 13.20 9.15 9.61
C ARG A 336 14.03 7.92 9.24
N GLN A 337 15.34 8.09 9.09
CA GLN A 337 16.25 6.98 8.74
C GLN A 337 16.27 5.92 9.84
N ASN A 338 16.33 6.34 11.10
CA ASN A 338 16.28 5.43 12.24
C ASN A 338 14.97 4.63 12.28
N TYR A 339 13.82 5.31 12.19
CA TYR A 339 12.51 4.64 12.11
C TYR A 339 12.45 3.63 10.95
N ARG A 340 12.91 3.99 9.75
CA ARG A 340 12.93 3.08 8.59
C ARG A 340 13.87 1.88 8.78
N LYS A 341 14.98 2.05 9.50
CA LYS A 341 15.88 0.95 9.88
C LYS A 341 15.16 -0.03 10.81
N LEU A 342 14.54 0.49 11.87
CA LEU A 342 13.83 -0.32 12.87
C LEU A 342 12.58 -1.00 12.30
N LYS A 343 11.83 -0.31 11.43
CA LYS A 343 10.69 -0.91 10.71
C LYS A 343 11.11 -2.09 9.82
N ARG A 344 12.25 -1.97 9.13
CA ARG A 344 12.82 -3.10 8.36
C ARG A 344 13.26 -4.25 9.26
N LYS A 345 13.87 -3.94 10.41
CA LYS A 345 14.26 -4.95 11.41
C LYS A 345 13.03 -5.72 11.91
N PHE A 346 11.95 -5.03 12.29
CA PHE A 346 10.71 -5.67 12.71
C PHE A 346 10.07 -6.51 11.61
N LYS A 347 10.08 -6.06 10.35
CA LYS A 347 9.58 -6.84 9.22
C LYS A 347 10.35 -8.15 9.02
N ASN A 348 11.66 -8.15 9.27
CA ASN A 348 12.49 -9.34 9.13
C ASN A 348 12.40 -10.27 10.35
N ILE A 349 12.29 -9.69 11.55
CA ILE A 349 12.22 -10.42 12.82
C ILE A 349 11.05 -9.85 13.63
N SER A 350 9.89 -10.49 13.45
CA SER A 350 8.64 -10.15 14.13
C SER A 350 8.70 -10.59 15.61
N SER A 351 9.27 -9.74 16.47
CA SER A 351 9.25 -9.90 17.92
C SER A 351 8.58 -8.70 18.60
N GLU A 352 7.99 -8.92 19.77
CA GLU A 352 7.33 -7.84 20.54
C GLU A 352 8.33 -6.76 20.95
N GLU A 353 9.57 -7.13 21.30
CA GLU A 353 10.65 -6.19 21.57
C GLU A 353 10.94 -5.29 20.35
N ASN A 354 11.12 -5.89 19.16
CA ASN A 354 11.35 -5.13 17.93
C ASN A 354 10.14 -4.23 17.59
N ARG A 355 8.92 -4.69 17.88
CA ARG A 355 7.69 -3.90 17.71
C ARG A 355 7.68 -2.67 18.61
N GLN A 356 8.04 -2.82 19.88
CA GLN A 356 8.09 -1.72 20.86
C GLN A 356 9.18 -0.71 20.49
N ILE A 357 10.38 -1.18 20.14
CA ILE A 357 11.48 -0.31 19.68
C ILE A 357 11.07 0.48 18.43
N MET A 358 10.45 -0.20 17.45
CA MET A 358 9.93 0.46 16.25
C MET A 358 8.90 1.53 16.60
N LYS A 359 7.89 1.21 17.43
CA LYS A 359 6.84 2.16 17.85
C LYS A 359 7.41 3.37 18.60
N SER A 360 8.40 3.16 19.47
CA SER A 360 9.08 4.25 20.17
C SER A 360 9.82 5.19 19.20
N SER A 361 10.53 4.62 18.21
CA SER A 361 11.21 5.42 17.18
C SER A 361 10.24 6.18 16.27
N GLU A 362 9.06 5.63 16.03
CA GLU A 362 7.99 6.27 15.27
C GLU A 362 7.48 7.53 15.98
N LYS A 363 7.16 7.42 17.28
CA LYS A 363 6.74 8.55 18.12
C LYS A 363 7.81 9.63 18.17
N GLN A 364 9.09 9.23 18.31
CA GLN A 364 10.20 10.17 18.29
C GLN A 364 10.27 10.91 16.95
N TYR A 365 10.17 10.20 15.83
CA TYR A 365 10.17 10.82 14.51
C TYR A 365 9.01 11.80 14.32
N LYS A 366 7.79 11.43 14.74
CA LYS A 366 6.62 12.33 14.72
C LYS A 366 6.88 13.59 15.54
N LYS A 367 7.39 13.45 16.76
CA LYS A 367 7.73 14.59 17.65
C LYS A 367 8.77 15.52 17.01
N THR A 368 9.78 14.97 16.35
CA THR A 368 10.80 15.76 15.63
C THR A 368 10.18 16.55 14.47
N LEU A 369 9.31 15.92 13.66
CA LEU A 369 8.60 16.60 12.58
C LEU A 369 7.74 17.76 13.11
N ASP A 370 6.97 17.52 14.18
CA ASP A 370 6.06 18.54 14.72
C ASP A 370 6.82 19.73 15.28
N LYS A 371 7.94 19.50 15.99
CA LYS A 371 8.84 20.56 16.44
C LYS A 371 9.34 21.42 15.28
N ALA A 372 9.80 20.79 14.20
CA ALA A 372 10.35 21.49 13.04
C ALA A 372 9.27 22.30 12.30
N ILE A 373 8.07 21.75 12.13
CA ILE A 373 6.91 22.44 11.54
C ILE A 373 6.50 23.64 12.39
N ILE A 374 6.38 23.48 13.72
CA ILE A 374 6.02 24.56 14.64
C ILE A 374 7.06 25.67 14.61
N ALA A 375 8.35 25.33 14.67
CA ALA A 375 9.44 26.31 14.60
C ALA A 375 9.40 27.10 13.30
N HIS A 376 9.14 26.44 12.17
CA HIS A 376 9.01 27.09 10.88
C HIS A 376 7.78 28.00 10.79
N ARG A 377 6.61 27.56 11.29
CA ARG A 377 5.41 28.41 11.35
C ARG A 377 5.65 29.66 12.20
N LYS A 378 6.33 29.54 13.34
CA LYS A 378 6.72 30.69 14.17
C LYS A 378 7.68 31.65 13.44
N LYS A 379 8.60 31.13 12.62
CA LYS A 379 9.49 31.96 11.79
C LYS A 379 8.72 32.69 10.69
N MET A 380 7.77 32.02 10.05
CA MET A 380 6.95 32.61 8.99
C MET A 380 5.96 33.66 9.51
N ALA A 381 5.44 33.52 10.73
CA ALA A 381 4.56 34.51 11.33
C ALA A 381 5.27 35.80 11.80
N LYS A 382 6.61 35.81 11.79
CA LYS A 382 7.44 36.97 12.13
C LYS A 382 7.98 37.72 10.90
N LYS A 383 7.70 37.20 9.69
CA LYS A 383 7.94 37.85 8.41
C LYS A 383 6.64 38.44 7.93
#